data_AF-A0A449B674-F1
#
_entry.id   AF-A0A449B674-F1
#
_cell.length_a   1.000
_cell.length_b   1.000
_cell.length_c   1.000
_cell.angle_alpha   90.00
_cell.angle_beta   90.00
_cell.angle_gamma   90.00
#
_symmetry.space_group_name_H-M   'P 1'
#
loop_
_entity.id
_entity.type
_entity.pdbx_description
1 polymer ?
#
loop_
_entity_poly.entity_id
_entity_poly.type
_entity_poly.pdbx_seq_one_letter_code
_entity_poly.pdbx_strand_id
1 'polypeptide(L)'
;MTNPELSDEQIIINGTIALVVEAAEFANEIQTFKYWKANKNIDNNKVLEEFADLIHFLVSFSNRYNVHYEIEPRITSGNLNVQLQNLFISLTDIMKNPSKDTITRAFEIAIGTFEMLGFSYHELYSWYVTKNQTNYKRLQNNY
;
A
#
# COMPACT_ATOMS: atom_id res chain seq x y z
N MET A 1 -1.43 4.18 15.09
CA MET A 1 -1.03 4.53 16.48
C MET A 1 0.29 3.82 16.74
N THR A 2 1.38 4.56 17.02
CA THR A 2 2.69 3.97 17.30
C THR A 2 2.78 3.58 18.77
N ASN A 3 3.39 2.43 19.07
CA ASN A 3 3.71 2.04 20.44
C ASN A 3 4.71 3.05 21.02
N PRO A 4 4.38 3.75 22.13
CA PRO A 4 5.23 4.81 22.69
C PRO A 4 6.59 4.32 23.19
N GLU A 5 6.82 3.00 23.29
CA GLU A 5 8.08 2.41 23.73
C GLU A 5 9.10 2.15 22.61
N LEU A 6 8.72 2.33 21.34
CA LEU A 6 9.63 2.08 20.21
C LEU A 6 10.48 3.31 19.88
N SER A 7 11.78 3.10 19.65
CA SER A 7 12.66 4.14 19.10
C SER A 7 12.31 4.44 17.64
N ASP A 8 12.71 5.63 17.16
CA ASP A 8 12.52 6.00 15.75
C ASP A 8 13.16 4.99 14.78
N GLU A 9 14.34 4.49 15.14
CA GLU A 9 15.05 3.46 14.36
C GLU A 9 14.23 2.17 14.28
N GLN A 10 13.66 1.70 15.40
CA GLN A 10 12.81 0.52 15.42
C GLN A 10 11.53 0.72 14.58
N ILE A 11 10.95 1.92 14.62
CA ILE A 11 9.76 2.23 13.81
C ILE A 11 10.11 2.21 12.32
N ILE A 12 11.28 2.72 11.92
CA ILE A 12 11.72 2.68 10.52
C ILE A 12 11.99 1.24 10.07
N ILE A 13 12.75 0.45 10.86
CA ILE A 13 13.06 -0.94 10.55
C ILE A 13 11.77 -1.76 10.41
N ASN A 14 10.90 -1.74 11.42
CA ASN A 14 9.66 -2.50 11.40
C ASN A 14 8.69 -1.99 10.32
N GLY A 15 8.60 -0.68 10.14
CA GLY A 15 7.69 -0.06 9.17
C GLY A 15 8.08 -0.34 7.72
N THR A 16 9.38 -0.42 7.41
CA THR A 16 9.84 -0.76 6.06
C THR A 16 9.61 -2.25 5.72
N ILE A 17 9.67 -3.13 6.72
CA ILE A 17 9.22 -4.52 6.54
C ILE A 17 7.72 -4.58 6.29
N ALA A 18 6.92 -3.86 7.10
CA ALA A 18 5.48 -3.80 6.92
C ALA A 18 5.12 -3.33 5.50
N LEU A 19 5.74 -2.26 5.00
CA LEU A 19 5.55 -1.78 3.62
C LEU A 19 5.69 -2.89 2.56
N VAL A 20 6.72 -3.74 2.68
CA VAL A 20 6.95 -4.85 1.72
C VAL A 20 5.91 -5.96 1.90
N VAL A 21 5.54 -6.28 3.14
CA VAL A 21 4.53 -7.31 3.46
C VAL A 21 3.16 -6.92 2.89
N GLU A 22 2.68 -5.71 3.19
CA GLU A 22 1.38 -5.21 2.72
C GLU A 22 1.34 -5.13 1.18
N ALA A 23 2.44 -4.72 0.55
CA ALA A 23 2.55 -4.75 -0.91
C ALA A 23 2.51 -6.19 -1.48
N ALA A 24 3.05 -7.17 -0.76
CA ALA A 24 2.98 -8.57 -1.15
C ALA A 24 1.58 -9.15 -0.95
N GLU A 25 0.86 -8.76 0.09
CA GLU A 25 -0.54 -9.11 0.33
C GLU A 25 -1.44 -8.51 -0.76
N PHE A 26 -1.26 -7.24 -1.10
CA PHE A 26 -1.91 -6.59 -2.24
C PHE A 26 -1.65 -7.34 -3.55
N ALA A 27 -0.40 -7.67 -3.88
CA ALA A 27 -0.06 -8.47 -5.06
C ALA A 27 -0.70 -9.86 -5.03
N ASN A 28 -0.82 -10.47 -3.84
CA ASN A 28 -1.41 -11.78 -3.65
C ASN A 28 -2.92 -11.80 -3.92
N GLU A 29 -3.64 -10.73 -3.59
CA GLU A 29 -5.06 -10.57 -3.90
C GLU A 29 -5.32 -10.24 -5.38
N ILE A 30 -4.40 -9.52 -6.05
CA ILE A 30 -4.44 -9.28 -7.51
C ILE A 30 -4.20 -10.58 -8.31
N GLN A 31 -3.39 -11.50 -7.79
CA GLN A 31 -3.14 -12.84 -8.37
C GLN A 31 -2.50 -12.85 -9.78
N THR A 32 -1.97 -11.74 -10.30
CA THR A 32 -1.40 -11.67 -11.66
C THR A 32 -0.20 -12.58 -11.87
N PHE A 33 0.62 -12.78 -10.84
CA PHE A 33 1.81 -13.64 -10.88
C PHE A 33 1.50 -15.14 -10.76
N LYS A 34 0.28 -15.54 -10.37
CA LYS A 34 -0.10 -16.94 -10.15
C LYS A 34 -0.33 -17.67 -11.48
N TYR A 35 0.72 -17.86 -12.28
CA TYR A 35 0.67 -18.43 -13.63
C TYR A 35 0.22 -19.91 -13.67
N TRP A 36 0.28 -20.61 -12.54
CA TRP A 36 -0.18 -22.00 -12.40
C TRP A 36 -1.68 -22.13 -12.10
N LYS A 37 -2.40 -21.02 -11.87
CA LYS A 37 -3.86 -21.03 -11.65
C LYS A 37 -4.59 -20.70 -12.95
N ALA A 38 -5.39 -21.64 -13.44
CA ALA A 38 -6.23 -21.44 -14.63
C ALA A 38 -7.34 -20.40 -14.40
N ASN A 39 -7.96 -20.41 -13.21
CA ASN A 39 -9.01 -19.47 -12.83
C ASN A 39 -8.55 -18.60 -11.67
N LYS A 40 -8.72 -17.28 -11.79
CA LYS A 40 -8.45 -16.31 -10.74
C LYS A 40 -9.78 -15.75 -10.26
N ASN A 41 -10.10 -15.99 -8.99
CA ASN A 41 -11.24 -15.35 -8.35
C ASN A 41 -10.70 -14.16 -7.56
N ILE A 42 -10.85 -12.96 -8.12
CA ILE A 42 -10.34 -11.72 -7.53
C ILE A 42 -11.49 -11.11 -6.72
N ASP A 43 -11.26 -10.90 -5.44
CA ASP A 43 -12.18 -10.19 -4.56
C ASP A 43 -11.72 -8.73 -4.46
N ASN A 44 -12.43 -7.83 -5.16
CA ASN A 44 -12.09 -6.41 -5.18
C ASN A 44 -12.08 -5.79 -3.78
N ASN A 45 -12.90 -6.29 -2.83
CA ASN A 45 -12.88 -5.75 -1.47
C ASN A 45 -11.57 -6.06 -0.75
N LYS A 46 -11.00 -7.24 -0.98
CA LYS A 46 -9.69 -7.60 -0.42
C LYS A 46 -8.57 -6.82 -1.09
N VAL A 47 -8.62 -6.65 -2.42
CA VAL A 47 -7.64 -5.83 -3.13
C VAL A 47 -7.63 -4.39 -2.60
N LEU A 48 -8.81 -3.81 -2.36
CA LEU A 48 -8.96 -2.48 -1.75
C LEU A 48 -8.47 -2.46 -0.30
N GLU A 49 -8.68 -3.54 0.45
CA GLU A 49 -8.19 -3.72 1.82
C GLU A 49 -6.68 -3.65 1.92
N GLU A 50 -6.00 -4.55 1.23
CA GLU A 50 -4.54 -4.61 1.25
C GLU A 50 -3.91 -3.34 0.66
N PHE A 51 -4.55 -2.73 -0.35
CA PHE A 51 -4.07 -1.45 -0.87
C PHE A 51 -4.19 -0.32 0.16
N ALA A 52 -5.30 -0.26 0.91
CA ALA A 52 -5.47 0.75 1.94
C ALA A 52 -4.44 0.60 3.08
N ASP A 53 -4.09 -0.64 3.44
CA ASP A 53 -3.10 -0.92 4.46
C ASP A 53 -1.67 -0.55 3.95
N LEU A 54 -1.32 -0.84 2.69
CA LEU A 54 -0.11 -0.31 2.05
C LEU A 54 -0.06 1.23 2.04
N ILE A 55 -1.15 1.90 1.64
CA ILE A 55 -1.24 3.37 1.64
C ILE A 55 -1.09 3.94 3.05
N HIS A 56 -1.63 3.29 4.08
CA HIS A 56 -1.50 3.71 5.47
C HIS A 56 -0.02 3.83 5.89
N PHE A 57 0.79 2.84 5.54
CA PHE A 57 2.23 2.87 5.81
C PHE A 57 2.95 3.92 4.95
N LEU A 58 2.64 4.03 3.66
CA LEU A 58 3.26 5.04 2.78
C LEU A 58 2.97 6.46 3.25
N VAL A 59 1.75 6.76 3.70
CA VAL A 59 1.37 8.06 4.29
C VAL A 59 2.15 8.30 5.60
N SER A 60 2.28 7.27 6.45
CA SER A 60 3.04 7.38 7.70
C SER A 60 4.52 7.72 7.45
N PHE A 61 5.14 7.10 6.45
CA PHE A 61 6.51 7.44 6.03
C PHE A 61 6.58 8.83 5.36
N SER A 62 5.62 9.15 4.50
CA SER A 62 5.55 10.45 3.82
C SER A 62 5.53 11.62 4.81
N ASN A 63 4.71 11.50 5.86
CA ASN A 63 4.65 12.49 6.94
C ASN A 63 5.97 12.59 7.70
N ARG A 64 6.63 11.47 8.01
CA ARG A 64 7.92 11.47 8.71
C ARG A 64 9.03 12.15 7.91
N TYR A 65 9.04 11.98 6.58
CA TYR A 65 10.11 12.47 5.70
C TYR A 65 9.73 13.75 4.94
N ASN A 66 8.63 14.41 5.30
CA ASN A 66 8.14 15.65 4.67
C ASN A 66 8.02 15.55 3.13
N VAL A 67 7.48 14.42 2.67
CA VAL A 67 7.07 14.22 1.26
C VAL A 67 5.95 15.20 0.93
N HIS A 68 5.93 15.71 -0.32
CA HIS A 68 4.85 16.60 -0.76
C HIS A 68 3.52 15.84 -0.82
N TYR A 69 2.42 16.51 -0.49
CA TYR A 69 1.08 15.90 -0.50
C TYR A 69 0.56 15.65 -1.93
N GLU A 70 1.09 16.36 -2.92
CA GLU A 70 0.78 16.16 -4.33
C GLU A 70 1.66 15.03 -4.87
N ILE A 71 1.03 13.88 -5.10
CA ILE A 71 1.70 12.67 -5.62
C ILE A 71 0.94 12.24 -6.87
N GLU A 72 1.63 12.26 -7.99
CA GLU A 72 1.09 11.83 -9.27
C GLU A 72 1.33 10.33 -9.48
N PRO A 73 0.36 9.60 -10.05
CA PRO A 73 0.54 8.20 -10.41
C PRO A 73 1.72 8.01 -11.37
N ARG A 74 2.55 6.99 -11.12
CA ARG A 74 3.64 6.59 -12.01
C ARG A 74 3.44 5.18 -12.54
N ILE A 75 3.05 5.09 -13.80
CA ILE A 75 3.04 3.85 -14.57
C ILE A 75 4.40 3.66 -15.23
N THR A 76 5.11 2.60 -14.83
CA THR A 76 6.46 2.29 -15.31
C THR A 76 6.48 1.23 -16.41
N SER A 77 5.36 0.51 -16.59
CA SER A 77 5.21 -0.51 -17.62
C SER A 77 3.73 -0.73 -17.94
N GLY A 78 3.41 -1.11 -19.18
CA GLY A 78 2.08 -1.63 -19.54
C GLY A 78 1.80 -3.04 -19.02
N ASN A 79 2.79 -3.72 -18.44
CA ASN A 79 2.64 -5.04 -17.83
C ASN A 79 2.52 -4.93 -16.30
N LEU A 80 1.40 -5.37 -15.75
CA LEU A 80 1.11 -5.27 -14.32
C LEU A 80 2.11 -6.03 -13.43
N ASN A 81 2.66 -7.17 -13.88
CA ASN A 81 3.68 -7.87 -13.11
C ASN A 81 5.02 -7.11 -13.10
N VAL A 82 5.37 -6.41 -14.20
CA VAL A 82 6.56 -5.55 -14.23
C VAL A 82 6.34 -4.30 -13.37
N GLN A 83 5.13 -3.74 -13.37
CA GLN A 83 4.75 -2.65 -12.47
C GLN A 83 4.90 -3.08 -11.00
N LEU A 84 4.41 -4.26 -10.63
CA LEU A 84 4.57 -4.82 -9.28
C LEU A 84 6.05 -5.06 -8.93
N GLN A 85 6.86 -5.57 -9.85
CA GLN A 85 8.32 -5.70 -9.63
C GLN A 85 8.95 -4.34 -9.31
N ASN A 86 8.60 -3.30 -10.06
CA ASN A 86 9.11 -1.95 -9.83
C ASN A 86 8.62 -1.36 -8.50
N LEU A 87 7.38 -1.68 -8.09
CA LEU A 87 6.87 -1.35 -6.75
C LEU A 87 7.76 -1.99 -5.67
N PHE A 88 7.96 -3.31 -5.72
CA PHE A 88 8.80 -4.00 -4.73
C PHE A 88 10.22 -3.45 -4.69
N ILE A 89 10.86 -3.22 -5.84
CA ILE A 89 12.19 -2.62 -5.90
C ILE A 89 12.20 -1.26 -5.20
N SER A 90 11.23 -0.38 -5.50
CA SER A 90 11.16 0.95 -4.88
C SER A 90 10.93 0.89 -3.37
N LEU A 91 10.14 -0.07 -2.87
CA LEU A 91 9.97 -0.29 -1.43
C LEU A 91 11.26 -0.78 -0.78
N THR A 92 12.03 -1.66 -1.44
CA THR A 92 13.34 -2.08 -0.93
C THR A 92 14.38 -0.96 -0.96
N ASP A 93 14.24 0.04 -1.82
CA ASP A 93 15.10 1.22 -1.82
C ASP A 93 14.84 2.10 -0.59
N ILE A 94 13.60 2.15 -0.09
CA ILE A 94 13.29 2.75 1.22
C ILE A 94 14.01 1.98 2.33
N MET A 95 14.01 0.63 2.30
CA MET A 95 14.72 -0.18 3.32
C MET A 95 16.22 0.14 3.38
N LYS A 96 16.85 0.41 2.22
CA LYS A 96 18.29 0.71 2.14
C LYS A 96 18.61 2.14 2.53
N ASN A 97 17.80 3.09 2.07
CA ASN A 97 18.01 4.52 2.29
C ASN A 97 16.65 5.24 2.35
N PRO A 98 16.02 5.28 3.54
CA PRO A 98 14.78 6.02 3.74
C PRO A 98 15.01 7.51 3.44
N SER A 99 14.31 8.05 2.44
CA SER A 99 14.42 9.46 2.09
C SER A 99 13.12 9.94 1.45
N LYS A 100 12.97 11.27 1.38
CA LYS A 100 11.86 11.89 0.67
C LYS A 100 11.72 11.33 -0.75
N ASP A 101 12.82 11.16 -1.47
CA ASP A 101 12.81 10.70 -2.86
C ASP A 101 12.44 9.22 -3.00
N THR A 102 12.98 8.34 -2.14
CA THR A 102 12.68 6.90 -2.19
C THR A 102 11.22 6.64 -1.83
N ILE A 103 10.69 7.35 -0.83
CA ILE A 103 9.28 7.27 -0.43
C ILE A 103 8.36 7.83 -1.51
N THR A 104 8.67 9.01 -2.07
CA THR A 104 7.89 9.62 -3.16
C THR A 104 7.77 8.64 -4.33
N ARG A 105 8.90 8.11 -4.80
CA ARG A 105 8.93 7.16 -5.92
C ARG A 105 8.08 5.92 -5.65
N ALA A 106 8.18 5.34 -4.46
CA ALA A 106 7.39 4.16 -4.12
C ALA A 106 5.89 4.47 -4.07
N PHE A 107 5.52 5.64 -3.55
CA PHE A 107 4.13 6.08 -3.47
C PHE A 107 3.54 6.31 -4.87
N GLU A 108 4.24 7.05 -5.74
CA GLU A 108 3.80 7.26 -7.13
C GLU A 108 3.57 5.93 -7.86
N ILE A 109 4.48 4.95 -7.69
CA ILE A 109 4.37 3.63 -8.31
C ILE A 109 3.20 2.82 -7.70
N ALA A 110 2.99 2.91 -6.39
CA ALA A 110 1.86 2.24 -5.72
C ALA A 110 0.51 2.75 -6.26
N ILE A 111 0.35 4.07 -6.38
CA ILE A 111 -0.83 4.70 -6.98
C ILE A 111 -0.97 4.27 -8.45
N GLY A 112 0.10 4.36 -9.24
CA GLY A 112 0.06 3.92 -10.65
C GLY A 112 -0.32 2.44 -10.80
N THR A 113 0.08 1.59 -9.86
CA THR A 113 -0.32 0.18 -9.83
C THR A 113 -1.82 0.03 -9.56
N PHE A 114 -2.36 0.82 -8.63
CA PHE A 114 -3.78 0.82 -8.32
C PHE A 114 -4.64 1.30 -9.50
N GLU A 115 -4.21 2.35 -10.20
CA GLU A 115 -4.90 2.85 -11.39
C GLU A 115 -4.89 1.84 -12.54
N MET A 116 -3.80 1.08 -12.72
CA MET A 116 -3.73 0.01 -13.72
C MET A 116 -4.76 -1.11 -13.50
N LEU A 117 -5.28 -1.26 -12.28
CA LEU A 117 -6.34 -2.22 -11.96
C LEU A 117 -7.74 -1.70 -12.34
N GLY A 118 -7.86 -0.45 -12.77
CA GLY A 118 -9.11 0.20 -13.14
C GLY A 118 -9.93 0.72 -11.95
N PHE A 119 -9.34 0.74 -10.74
CA PHE A 119 -9.98 1.34 -9.58
C PHE A 119 -9.89 2.86 -9.65
N SER A 120 -10.97 3.52 -9.21
CA SER A 120 -11.01 4.96 -9.00
C SER A 120 -10.68 5.32 -7.56
N TYR A 121 -10.15 6.53 -7.36
CA TYR A 121 -10.03 7.13 -6.02
C TYR A 121 -11.36 7.18 -5.25
N HIS A 122 -12.47 7.32 -5.97
CA HIS A 122 -13.81 7.32 -5.38
C HIS A 122 -14.17 5.96 -4.76
N GLU A 123 -13.82 4.85 -5.42
CA GLU A 123 -14.04 3.51 -4.89
C GLU A 123 -13.19 3.26 -3.64
N LEU A 124 -11.92 3.67 -3.67
CA LEU A 124 -11.04 3.57 -2.50
C LEU A 124 -11.60 4.37 -1.31
N TYR A 125 -12.01 5.61 -1.53
CA TYR A 125 -12.59 6.45 -0.50
C TYR A 125 -13.91 5.87 0.05
N SER A 126 -14.80 5.42 -0.82
CA SER A 126 -16.09 4.84 -0.44
C SER A 126 -15.92 3.56 0.38
N TRP A 127 -14.96 2.71 -0.01
CA TRP A 127 -14.59 1.53 0.74
C TRP A 127 -14.01 1.90 2.12
N TYR A 128 -13.12 2.89 2.19
CA TYR A 128 -12.52 3.35 3.44
C TYR A 128 -13.57 3.87 4.43
N VAL A 129 -14.53 4.68 3.96
CA VAL A 129 -15.67 5.16 4.76
C VAL A 129 -16.49 4.00 5.30
N THR A 130 -16.77 2.99 4.46
CA THR A 130 -17.56 1.81 4.83
C THR A 130 -16.83 0.93 5.85
N LYS A 131 -15.53 0.71 5.70
CA LYS A 131 -14.69 -0.04 6.66
C LYS A 131 -14.60 0.70 7.99
N ASN A 132 -14.38 2.02 7.99
CA ASN A 132 -14.35 2.80 9.22
C ASN A 132 -15.67 2.76 9.98
N GLN A 133 -16.81 2.83 9.30
CA GLN A 133 -18.13 2.66 9.95
C GLN A 133 -18.29 1.26 10.57
N THR A 134 -17.79 0.23 9.90
CA THR A 134 -17.83 -1.16 10.41
C THR A 134 -16.90 -1.35 11.60
N ASN A 135 -15.71 -0.76 11.58
CA ASN A 135 -14.77 -0.74 12.71
C ASN A 135 -15.34 0.03 13.91
N TYR A 136 -16.02 1.17 13.66
CA TYR A 136 -16.70 1.93 14.70
C TYR A 136 -17.85 1.14 15.34
N LYS A 137 -18.64 0.41 14.53
CA LYS A 137 -19.68 -0.52 15.04
C LYS A 137 -19.11 -1.70 15.83
N ARG A 138 -17.96 -2.24 15.41
CA ARG A 138 -17.25 -3.30 16.17
C ARG A 138 -16.70 -2.79 17.50
N LEU A 139 -16.27 -1.54 17.58
CA LEU A 139 -15.86 -0.88 18.83
C LEU A 139 -17.05 -0.62 19.75
N GLN A 140 -18.22 -0.23 19.22
CA GLN A 140 -19.43 -0.06 20.02
C GLN A 140 -20.02 -1.38 20.55
N ASN A 141 -19.83 -2.50 19.84
CA ASN A 141 -20.32 -3.81 20.28
C ASN A 141 -19.35 -4.56 21.21
N ASN A 142 -18.12 -4.05 21.38
CA ASN A 142 -17.11 -4.56 22.31
C ASN A 142 -17.00 -3.71 23.59
N TYR A 143 -17.97 -2.82 23.84
CA TYR A 143 -18.17 -2.09 25.10
C TYR A 143 -19.62 -2.25 25.58
#